data_AF-A0A940TFY7-F1
#
_entry.id   AF-A0A940TFY7-F1
#
_cell.length_a   1.000
_cell.length_b   1.000
_cell.length_c   1.000
_cell.angle_alpha   90.00
_cell.angle_beta   90.00
_cell.angle_gamma   90.00
#
_symmetry.space_group_name_H-M   'P 1'
#
loop_
_entity.id
_entity.type
_entity.pdbx_description
1 polymer ?
#
loop_
_entity_poly.entity_id
_entity_poly.type
_entity_poly.pdbx_seq_one_letter_code
_entity_poly.pdbx_strand_id
1 'polypeptide(L)'
;MSFWRNITKCQKPINNTCSEYSDGLKLIKEYRPELQKYTTSILGINTLVKYHGLLTILDEYVLTKTGIGDGIHMCGFGFPDTNDCEPSFFTKGVCFNYGYDTELEVISDQEFVWLIEDTCNIYLKCHPADAQQIDLLLNEIRKEFAKS
;
A
#
# COMPACT_ATOMS: atom_id res chain seq x y z
N MET A 1 28.64 3.41 19.33
CA MET A 1 27.77 4.35 18.58
C MET A 1 26.44 3.67 18.34
N SER A 2 25.35 4.13 18.98
CA SER A 2 24.03 3.51 18.87
C SER A 2 23.17 4.27 17.86
N PHE A 3 22.96 3.68 16.68
CA PHE A 3 22.10 4.17 15.60
C PHE A 3 20.63 4.43 16.06
N TRP A 4 20.22 3.78 17.15
CA TRP A 4 18.86 3.77 17.69
C TRP A 4 18.44 4.97 18.54
N ARG A 5 19.36 5.84 18.97
CA ARG A 5 19.03 6.92 19.93
C ARG A 5 18.53 8.24 19.30
N ASN A 6 18.50 8.36 17.97
CA ASN A 6 18.14 9.63 17.30
C ASN A 6 16.77 9.65 16.61
N ILE A 7 16.02 8.52 16.57
CA ILE A 7 14.73 8.47 15.86
C ILE A 7 13.58 9.08 16.69
N THR A 8 13.77 9.32 17.99
CA THR A 8 12.71 9.81 18.89
C THR A 8 12.58 11.34 18.97
N LYS A 9 13.09 12.12 18.01
CA LYS A 9 13.02 13.60 18.05
C LYS A 9 12.37 14.32 16.86
N CYS A 10 11.66 13.61 15.99
CA CYS A 10 10.91 14.23 14.89
C CYS A 10 9.44 13.82 14.87
N GLN A 11 8.76 13.82 16.01
CA GLN A 11 7.30 13.97 16.00
C GLN A 11 6.94 15.45 15.82
N LYS A 12 7.09 15.95 14.59
CA LYS A 12 6.26 17.05 14.12
C LYS A 12 4.98 16.40 13.58
N PRO A 13 3.78 16.91 13.90
CA PRO A 13 2.59 16.50 13.19
C PRO A 13 2.81 16.84 11.72
N ILE A 14 2.98 15.83 10.88
CA ILE A 14 3.00 16.02 9.43
C ILE A 14 1.58 16.44 9.11
N ASN A 15 1.40 17.73 8.84
CA ASN A 15 0.15 18.29 8.36
C ASN A 15 -0.04 17.75 6.93
N ASN A 16 -0.49 16.49 6.83
CA ASN A 16 -0.79 15.77 5.59
C ASN A 16 -2.12 16.29 5.03
N THR A 17 -2.19 17.59 4.76
CA THR A 17 -3.25 18.20 3.95
C THR A 17 -2.87 18.15 2.48
N CYS A 18 -2.46 16.98 1.97
CA CYS A 18 -2.61 16.69 0.55
C CYS A 18 -3.88 15.86 0.41
N SER A 19 -5.01 16.57 0.37
CA SER A 19 -6.35 16.04 0.15
C SER A 19 -6.55 15.48 -1.27
N GLU A 20 -5.51 15.48 -2.11
CA GLU A 20 -5.56 15.03 -3.50
C GLU A 20 -5.99 13.57 -3.66
N TYR A 21 -5.79 12.73 -2.63
CA TYR A 21 -6.22 11.33 -2.65
C TYR A 21 -7.73 11.13 -2.47
N SER A 22 -8.41 12.04 -1.76
CA SER A 22 -9.87 12.00 -1.57
C SER A 22 -10.61 12.38 -2.85
N ASP A 23 -10.13 13.40 -3.56
CA ASP A 23 -10.67 13.81 -4.86
C ASP A 23 -10.26 12.84 -5.99
N GLY A 24 -9.16 12.11 -5.80
CA GLY A 24 -8.64 11.10 -6.72
C GLY A 24 -9.63 10.00 -7.10
N LEU A 25 -10.60 9.64 -6.27
CA LEU A 25 -11.54 8.53 -6.55
C LEU A 25 -12.64 8.87 -7.55
N LYS A 26 -13.14 10.11 -7.50
CA LYS A 26 -14.01 10.63 -8.56
C LYS A 26 -13.20 10.74 -9.86
N LEU A 27 -11.97 11.23 -9.77
CA LEU A 27 -11.08 11.41 -10.91
C LEU A 27 -10.62 10.08 -11.56
N ILE A 28 -10.34 9.02 -10.81
CA ILE A 28 -9.93 7.71 -11.36
C ILE A 28 -11.03 7.11 -12.23
N LYS A 29 -12.29 7.15 -11.76
CA LYS A 29 -13.44 6.65 -12.53
C LYS A 29 -13.72 7.49 -13.78
N GLU A 30 -13.46 8.80 -13.73
CA GLU A 30 -13.71 9.71 -14.84
C GLU A 30 -12.57 9.76 -15.88
N TYR A 31 -11.31 9.54 -15.48
CA TYR A 31 -10.13 9.74 -16.34
C TYR A 31 -9.30 8.48 -16.65
N ARG A 32 -9.43 7.38 -15.87
CA ARG A 32 -8.75 6.10 -16.12
C ARG A 32 -9.71 4.91 -15.95
N PRO A 33 -10.65 4.69 -16.90
CA PRO A 33 -11.65 3.61 -16.81
C PRO A 33 -11.03 2.21 -16.67
N GLU A 34 -9.82 2.00 -17.20
CA GLU A 34 -9.04 0.77 -17.03
C GLU A 34 -8.72 0.45 -15.56
N LEU A 35 -8.78 1.44 -14.66
CA LEU A 35 -8.52 1.25 -13.23
C LEU A 35 -9.76 1.05 -12.39
N GLN A 36 -10.94 1.03 -12.98
CA GLN A 36 -12.18 0.76 -12.25
C GLN A 36 -12.13 -0.60 -11.54
N LYS A 37 -11.43 -1.59 -12.13
CA LYS A 37 -11.18 -2.90 -11.52
C LYS A 37 -10.38 -2.82 -10.22
N TYR A 38 -9.56 -1.78 -10.00
CA TYR A 38 -8.67 -1.64 -8.84
C TYR A 38 -9.19 -0.68 -7.77
N THR A 39 -10.50 -0.42 -7.77
CA THR A 39 -11.09 0.62 -6.91
C THR A 39 -10.79 0.36 -5.44
N THR A 40 -10.97 -0.88 -4.98
CA THR A 40 -10.75 -1.25 -3.58
C THR A 40 -9.26 -1.22 -3.24
N SER A 41 -8.38 -1.73 -4.12
CA SER A 41 -6.94 -1.71 -3.86
C SER A 41 -6.39 -0.29 -3.77
N ILE A 42 -6.79 0.59 -4.68
CA ILE A 42 -6.38 2.00 -4.68
C ILE A 42 -6.90 2.69 -3.40
N LEU A 43 -8.15 2.47 -3.03
CA LEU A 43 -8.75 3.00 -1.81
C LEU A 43 -8.01 2.55 -0.55
N GLY A 44 -7.72 1.25 -0.46
CA GLY A 44 -7.00 0.65 0.65
C GLY A 44 -5.60 1.25 0.81
N ILE A 45 -4.80 1.24 -0.25
CA ILE A 45 -3.43 1.78 -0.24
C ILE A 45 -3.43 3.27 0.11
N ASN A 46 -4.30 4.06 -0.52
CA ASN A 46 -4.35 5.50 -0.25
C ASN A 46 -4.68 5.79 1.22
N THR A 47 -5.57 5.00 1.81
CA THR A 47 -5.98 5.16 3.20
C THR A 47 -4.86 4.76 4.14
N LEU A 48 -4.21 3.62 3.88
CA LEU A 48 -3.02 3.23 4.63
C LEU A 48 -1.94 4.32 4.55
N VAL A 49 -1.60 4.79 3.35
CA VAL A 49 -0.57 5.82 3.11
C VAL A 49 -0.91 7.12 3.85
N LYS A 50 -2.19 7.52 3.84
CA LYS A 50 -2.66 8.73 4.54
C LYS A 50 -2.41 8.66 6.04
N TYR A 51 -2.66 7.51 6.67
CA TYR A 51 -2.64 7.38 8.13
C TYR A 51 -1.32 6.83 8.69
N HIS A 52 -0.59 6.02 7.94
CA HIS A 52 0.66 5.37 8.38
C HIS A 52 1.92 5.87 7.65
N GLY A 53 1.74 6.49 6.48
CA GLY A 53 2.83 6.96 5.62
C GLY A 53 3.37 5.87 4.70
N LEU A 54 3.68 6.24 3.45
CA LEU A 54 4.12 5.28 2.42
C LEU A 54 5.38 4.51 2.81
N LEU A 55 6.42 5.21 3.27
CA LEU A 55 7.69 4.58 3.63
C LEU A 55 7.52 3.56 4.77
N THR A 56 6.68 3.86 5.76
CA THR A 56 6.36 2.95 6.87
C THR A 56 5.74 1.65 6.35
N ILE A 57 4.72 1.78 5.49
CA ILE A 57 3.98 0.62 4.95
C ILE A 57 4.91 -0.25 4.09
N LEU A 58 5.72 0.38 3.23
CA LEU A 58 6.65 -0.36 2.37
C LEU A 58 7.74 -1.07 3.19
N ASP A 59 8.28 -0.40 4.21
CA ASP A 59 9.29 -1.00 5.11
C ASP A 59 8.70 -2.17 5.90
N GLU A 60 7.50 -1.99 6.48
CA GLU A 60 6.79 -3.04 7.20
C GLU A 60 6.49 -4.24 6.28
N TYR A 61 6.05 -3.99 5.04
CA TYR A 61 5.83 -5.06 4.08
C TYR A 61 7.14 -5.79 3.74
N VAL A 62 8.22 -5.05 3.48
CA VAL A 62 9.53 -5.66 3.17
C VAL A 62 10.05 -6.49 4.35
N LEU A 63 9.84 -6.04 5.59
CA LEU A 63 10.28 -6.71 6.82
C LEU A 63 9.48 -7.97 7.14
N THR A 64 8.15 -7.89 7.03
CA THR A 64 7.25 -8.95 7.49
C THR A 64 6.89 -9.94 6.40
N LYS A 65 6.86 -9.48 5.13
CA LYS A 65 6.29 -10.22 3.99
C LYS A 65 4.84 -10.66 4.22
N THR A 66 4.11 -9.98 5.12
CA THR A 66 2.71 -10.26 5.41
C THR A 66 1.80 -9.16 4.88
N GLY A 67 0.50 -9.41 4.95
CA GLY A 67 -0.50 -8.37 4.75
C GLY A 67 -0.37 -7.24 5.77
N ILE A 68 -0.84 -6.06 5.39
CA ILE A 68 -0.93 -4.87 6.25
C ILE A 68 -2.40 -4.48 6.34
N GLY A 69 -2.89 -4.29 7.57
CA GLY A 69 -4.28 -3.94 7.83
C GLY A 69 -4.42 -2.86 8.90
N ASP A 70 -5.39 -1.99 8.70
CA ASP A 70 -5.84 -0.98 9.64
C ASP A 70 -7.30 -1.22 9.98
N GLY A 71 -7.54 -1.80 11.17
CA GLY A 71 -8.89 -2.07 11.67
C GLY A 71 -9.66 -0.83 12.15
N ILE A 72 -9.02 0.33 12.31
CA ILE A 72 -9.72 1.59 12.62
C ILE A 72 -10.38 2.13 11.35
N HIS A 73 -9.64 2.09 10.24
CA HIS A 73 -10.10 2.58 8.94
C HIS A 73 -10.66 1.47 8.04
N MET A 74 -10.71 0.23 8.55
CA MET A 74 -11.20 -0.97 7.88
C MET A 74 -10.59 -1.17 6.49
N CYS A 75 -9.28 -1.01 6.36
CA CYS A 75 -8.61 -1.15 5.08
C CYS A 75 -7.33 -1.96 5.21
N GLY A 76 -6.94 -2.61 4.14
CA GLY A 76 -5.78 -3.47 4.18
C GLY A 76 -5.57 -4.24 2.89
N PHE A 77 -4.47 -4.97 2.89
CA PHE A 77 -4.22 -6.02 1.92
C PHE A 77 -3.57 -7.21 2.61
N GLY A 78 -3.80 -8.40 2.07
CA GLY A 78 -3.29 -9.66 2.59
C GLY A 78 -2.96 -10.64 1.48
N PHE A 79 -2.04 -11.55 1.81
CA PHE A 79 -1.65 -12.65 0.93
C PHE A 79 -2.36 -13.93 1.35
N PRO A 80 -2.56 -14.89 0.45
CA PRO A 80 -3.15 -16.18 0.75
C PRO A 80 -2.32 -16.88 1.83
N ASP A 81 -2.89 -17.09 3.01
CA ASP A 81 -2.32 -18.03 3.97
C ASP A 81 -3.01 -19.38 3.77
N THR A 82 -2.27 -20.35 3.23
CA THR A 82 -2.77 -21.72 3.03
C THR A 82 -2.97 -22.47 4.35
N ASN A 83 -2.56 -21.91 5.49
CA ASN A 83 -2.76 -22.45 6.83
C ASN A 83 -3.91 -21.77 7.58
N ASP A 84 -4.42 -20.64 7.10
CA ASP A 84 -5.52 -19.95 7.77
C ASP A 84 -6.86 -20.58 7.40
N CYS A 85 -7.72 -20.76 8.39
CA CYS A 85 -8.99 -21.50 8.25
C CYS A 85 -10.13 -20.61 7.71
N GLU A 86 -9.83 -19.36 7.33
CA GLU A 86 -10.80 -18.44 6.74
C GLU A 86 -10.99 -18.72 5.23
N PRO A 87 -12.21 -19.10 4.78
CA PRO A 87 -12.50 -19.41 3.38
C PRO A 87 -12.30 -18.23 2.41
N SER A 88 -12.11 -17.01 2.93
CA SER A 88 -11.98 -15.75 2.21
C SER A 88 -10.60 -15.50 1.60
N PHE A 89 -9.56 -16.20 2.04
CA PHE A 89 -8.22 -16.05 1.45
C PHE A 89 -8.08 -16.96 0.22
N PHE A 90 -8.36 -16.37 -0.96
CA PHE A 90 -8.22 -17.00 -2.26
C PHE A 90 -6.83 -17.64 -2.44
N THR A 91 -6.74 -18.76 -3.15
CA THR A 91 -5.51 -19.55 -3.27
C THR A 91 -4.34 -18.87 -4.02
N LYS A 92 -4.55 -17.69 -4.64
CA LYS A 92 -3.57 -16.94 -5.44
C LYS A 92 -3.91 -15.44 -5.52
N GLY A 93 -2.90 -14.58 -5.59
CA GLY A 93 -3.03 -13.13 -5.73
C GLY A 93 -3.03 -12.38 -4.39
N VAL A 94 -3.23 -11.08 -4.42
CA VAL A 94 -3.28 -10.20 -3.24
C VAL A 94 -4.71 -9.74 -3.02
N CYS A 95 -5.23 -9.98 -1.81
CA CYS A 95 -6.58 -9.60 -1.43
C CYS A 95 -6.58 -8.22 -0.78
N PHE A 96 -7.49 -7.35 -1.18
CA PHE A 96 -7.68 -6.01 -0.66
C PHE A 96 -9.07 -5.83 -0.06
N ASN A 97 -9.14 -5.07 1.01
CA ASN A 97 -10.38 -4.66 1.66
C ASN A 97 -10.40 -3.14 1.92
N TYR A 98 -11.59 -2.54 1.85
CA TYR A 98 -11.77 -1.12 2.18
C TYR A 98 -13.19 -0.81 2.69
N GLY A 99 -13.35 -0.47 3.96
CA GLY A 99 -14.66 -0.30 4.59
C GLY A 99 -15.27 -1.61 5.10
N TYR A 100 -16.42 -1.50 5.77
CA TYR A 100 -17.07 -2.61 6.47
C TYR A 100 -17.79 -3.63 5.56
N ASP A 101 -18.22 -3.21 4.35
CA ASP A 101 -19.09 -4.00 3.46
C ASP A 101 -18.60 -4.05 2.00
N THR A 102 -17.30 -3.85 1.75
CA THR A 102 -16.78 -3.96 0.38
C THR A 102 -16.51 -5.40 -0.01
N GLU A 103 -16.87 -5.71 -1.26
CA GLU A 103 -16.42 -6.92 -1.93
C GLU A 103 -14.89 -6.96 -1.90
N LEU A 104 -14.34 -8.09 -1.44
CA LEU A 104 -12.90 -8.32 -1.47
C LEU A 104 -12.43 -8.25 -2.92
N GLU A 105 -11.45 -7.39 -3.17
CA GLU A 105 -10.82 -7.27 -4.48
C GLU A 105 -9.55 -8.11 -4.47
N VAL A 106 -9.43 -9.04 -5.43
CA VAL A 106 -8.23 -9.86 -5.58
C VAL A 106 -7.55 -9.47 -6.87
N ILE A 107 -6.28 -9.09 -6.77
CA ILE A 107 -5.44 -8.75 -7.90
C ILE A 107 -4.26 -9.72 -7.97
N SER A 108 -3.67 -9.91 -9.15
CA SER A 108 -2.46 -10.71 -9.27
C SER A 108 -1.26 -10.04 -8.60
N ASP A 109 -0.25 -10.83 -8.24
CA ASP A 109 1.05 -10.36 -7.75
C ASP A 109 1.66 -9.27 -8.66
N GLN A 110 1.54 -9.44 -9.97
CA GLN A 110 2.05 -8.46 -10.94
C GLN A 110 1.25 -7.15 -10.93
N GLU A 111 -0.08 -7.24 -10.81
CA GLU A 111 -0.95 -6.06 -10.65
C GLU A 111 -0.66 -5.34 -9.31
N PHE A 112 -0.35 -6.09 -8.25
CA PHE A 112 0.05 -5.53 -6.96
C PHE A 112 1.36 -4.76 -7.06
N VAL A 113 2.41 -5.34 -7.64
CA VAL A 113 3.70 -4.65 -7.83
C VAL A 113 3.51 -3.39 -8.67
N TRP A 114 2.77 -3.48 -9.77
CA TRP A 114 2.47 -2.33 -10.63
C TRP A 114 1.76 -1.21 -9.85
N LEU A 115 0.79 -1.54 -9.00
CA LEU A 115 0.04 -0.56 -8.21
C LEU A 115 0.91 0.13 -7.16
N ILE A 116 1.80 -0.62 -6.49
CA ILE A 116 2.77 -0.07 -5.54
C ILE A 116 3.75 0.88 -6.25
N GLU A 117 4.22 0.51 -7.44
CA GLU A 117 5.08 1.36 -8.27
C GLU A 117 4.39 2.66 -8.71
N ASP A 118 3.14 2.58 -9.19
CA ASP A 118 2.35 3.76 -9.57
C ASP A 118 2.16 4.69 -8.37
N THR A 119 1.86 4.13 -7.19
CA THR A 119 1.73 4.88 -5.93
C THR A 119 3.03 5.59 -5.56
N CYS A 120 4.17 4.89 -5.65
CA CYS A 120 5.49 5.48 -5.38
C CYS A 120 5.84 6.60 -6.37
N ASN A 121 5.55 6.41 -7.66
CA ASN A 121 5.80 7.41 -8.70
C ASN A 121 4.98 8.68 -8.47
N ILE A 122 3.75 8.55 -7.98
CA ILE A 122 2.92 9.70 -7.60
C ILE A 122 3.51 10.39 -6.36
N TYR A 123 3.83 9.64 -5.31
CA TYR A 123 4.40 10.16 -4.07
C TYR A 123 5.69 10.96 -4.28
N LEU A 124 6.59 10.46 -5.14
CA LEU A 124 7.88 11.07 -5.43
C LEU A 124 7.79 12.44 -6.13
N LYS A 125 6.66 12.76 -6.77
CA LYS A 125 6.44 14.11 -7.33
C LYS A 125 6.45 15.19 -6.24
N CYS A 126 6.00 14.83 -5.04
CA CYS A 126 5.95 15.72 -3.88
C CYS A 126 7.14 15.51 -2.94
N HIS A 127 7.75 14.31 -2.95
CA HIS A 127 8.82 13.93 -2.02
C HIS A 127 10.06 13.40 -2.75
N PRO A 128 10.72 14.21 -3.61
CA PRO A 128 11.84 13.76 -4.43
C PRO A 128 13.07 13.34 -3.60
N ALA A 129 13.19 13.82 -2.35
CA ALA A 129 14.27 13.45 -1.44
C ALA A 129 14.26 11.97 -1.05
N ASP A 130 13.09 11.32 -1.13
CA ASP A 130 12.90 9.92 -0.72
C ASP A 130 13.17 8.91 -1.84
N ALA A 131 13.54 9.39 -3.05
CA ALA A 131 13.72 8.57 -4.25
C ALA A 131 14.67 7.38 -4.04
N GLN A 132 15.79 7.59 -3.36
CA GLN A 132 16.75 6.52 -3.10
C GLN A 132 16.19 5.45 -2.15
N GLN A 133 15.45 5.86 -1.11
CA GLN A 133 14.86 4.92 -0.16
C GLN A 133 13.73 4.11 -0.81
N ILE A 134 12.89 4.79 -1.61
CA ILE A 134 11.81 4.12 -2.35
C ILE A 134 12.37 3.12 -3.36
N ASP A 135 13.43 3.45 -4.09
CA ASP A 135 14.03 2.50 -5.04
C ASP A 135 14.57 1.25 -4.35
N LEU A 136 15.20 1.39 -3.17
CA LEU A 136 15.65 0.24 -2.37
C LEU A 136 14.49 -0.65 -1.95
N LEU A 137 13.41 -0.07 -1.43
CA LEU A 137 12.22 -0.81 -1.00
C LEU A 137 11.53 -1.51 -2.18
N LEU A 138 11.31 -0.79 -3.29
CA LEU A 138 10.71 -1.35 -4.51
C LEU A 138 11.53 -2.51 -5.08
N ASN A 139 12.86 -2.42 -5.04
CA ASN A 139 13.72 -3.52 -5.50
C ASN A 139 13.55 -4.78 -4.66
N GLU A 140 13.37 -4.67 -3.34
CA GLU A 140 13.07 -5.83 -2.49
C GLU A 140 11.68 -6.40 -2.75
N ILE A 141 10.69 -5.55 -3.00
CA ILE A 141 9.33 -5.98 -3.38
C ILE A 141 9.36 -6.74 -4.71
N ARG A 142 9.99 -6.19 -5.75
CA ARG A 142 10.12 -6.83 -7.07
C ARG A 142 10.77 -8.22 -6.97
N LYS A 143 11.84 -8.35 -6.18
CA LYS A 143 12.53 -9.64 -5.99
C LYS A 143 11.65 -10.68 -5.33
N GLU A 144 10.73 -10.27 -4.46
CA GLU A 144 9.80 -11.19 -3.80
C GLU A 144 8.84 -11.79 -4.82
N PHE A 145 8.18 -10.96 -5.62
CA PHE A 145 7.18 -11.38 -6.60
C PHE A 145 7.76 -11.91 -7.92
N ALA A 146 9.05 -11.72 -8.20
CA ALA A 146 9.71 -12.34 -9.35
C ALA A 146 9.97 -13.85 -9.18
N LYS A 147 9.78 -14.39 -7.96
CA LYS A 147 9.94 -15.83 -7.66
C LYS A 147 8.65 -16.63 -7.84
N SER A 148 7.51 -15.94 -7.97
CA SER A 148 6.15 -16.49 -8.02
C SER A 148 5.78 -17.05 -9.39
#